data_AF-D5BZ41-F1
#
_entry.id   AF-D5BZ41-F1
#
_cell.length_a   1.000
_cell.length_b   1.000
_cell.length_c   1.000
_cell.angle_alpha   90.00
_cell.angle_beta   90.00
_cell.angle_gamma   90.00
#
_symmetry.space_group_name_H-M   'P 1'
#
loop_
_entity.id
_entity.type
_entity.pdbx_description
1 polymer ?
#
loop_
_entity_poly.entity_id
_entity_poly.type
_entity_poly.pdbx_seq_one_letter_code
_entity_poly.pdbx_strand_id
1 'polypeptide(L)'
;MHNKFKLTNKTAAVLFAVANFVFVAQVAFAKEVKVKFEVKETEVVIDNKGTQYSAWTYNGTIPGPVVRVTEGDVVDFELVNPESNQQSHSLDFHAAVVDVLNELEDVRPGHSKHFTFKAKYPGVFIYHCGAATMAQHIARGMFGVIIVDPKEGYSNDFPKPDREYVLVQSQYFPDAGDKDAMIENRDWTASLINGKIFHYDPVHDENATLTLQSEPGERVRIYFVNANINMPVALHPIAGIWDRVYVNGNPKNVLYGVQTHNIAVATGDMLDIVSPADRPTNNAIVDHTMSAAMRGAITLLMNAPGVDPTLGKGDKILLR
;
A
#
# COMPACT_ATOMS: atom_id res chain seq x y z
N MET A 1 5.05 -55.05 72.66
CA MET A 1 4.14 -54.14 73.39
C MET A 1 4.43 -52.71 72.97
N HIS A 2 3.38 -51.93 72.65
CA HIS A 2 3.33 -50.46 72.53
C HIS A 2 4.25 -49.80 71.47
N ASN A 3 3.77 -49.47 70.26
CA ASN A 3 2.77 -48.46 69.88
C ASN A 3 3.22 -47.01 70.13
N LYS A 4 3.66 -46.29 69.07
CA LYS A 4 3.01 -45.08 68.51
C LYS A 4 3.94 -44.34 67.55
N PHE A 5 3.61 -44.41 66.26
CA PHE A 5 4.06 -43.49 65.21
C PHE A 5 3.60 -42.06 65.53
N LYS A 6 4.52 -41.08 65.48
CA LYS A 6 4.18 -39.65 65.42
C LYS A 6 4.09 -39.23 63.95
N LEU A 7 2.86 -39.02 63.47
CA LEU A 7 2.57 -38.22 62.28
C LEU A 7 2.85 -36.76 62.59
N THR A 8 3.71 -36.10 61.81
CA THR A 8 3.71 -34.64 61.66
C THR A 8 3.35 -34.32 60.23
N ASN A 9 2.07 -33.99 60.00
CA ASN A 9 1.57 -33.42 58.75
C ASN A 9 2.15 -32.00 58.58
N LYS A 10 3.01 -31.80 57.58
CA LYS A 10 3.22 -30.50 56.96
C LYS A 10 2.50 -30.50 55.61
N THR A 11 1.20 -30.19 55.64
CA THR A 11 0.47 -29.77 54.45
C THR A 11 0.95 -28.37 54.05
N ALA A 12 1.77 -28.28 53.01
CA ALA A 12 1.98 -27.03 52.28
C ALA A 12 0.78 -26.87 51.32
N ALA A 13 -0.08 -25.91 51.61
CA ALA A 13 -1.16 -25.51 50.71
C ALA A 13 -0.53 -24.77 49.52
N VAL A 14 -0.56 -25.40 48.34
CA VAL A 14 -0.26 -24.72 47.07
C VAL A 14 -1.52 -23.95 46.67
N LEU A 15 -1.52 -22.63 46.89
CA LEU A 15 -2.52 -21.74 46.30
C LEU A 15 -2.23 -21.62 44.80
N PHE A 16 -3.08 -22.21 43.97
CA PHE A 16 -3.19 -21.85 42.56
C PHE A 16 -3.91 -20.50 42.47
N ALA A 17 -3.18 -19.42 42.25
CA ALA A 17 -3.75 -18.15 41.84
C ALA A 17 -4.12 -18.25 40.36
N VAL A 18 -5.40 -18.48 40.06
CA VAL A 18 -5.93 -18.34 38.70
C VAL A 18 -6.07 -16.84 38.43
N ALA A 19 -5.11 -16.27 37.70
CA ALA A 19 -5.22 -14.92 37.19
C ALA A 19 -6.20 -14.91 36.02
N ASN A 20 -7.44 -14.47 36.26
CA ASN A 20 -8.39 -14.16 35.21
C ASN A 20 -7.91 -12.91 34.46
N PHE A 21 -7.22 -13.09 33.34
CA PHE A 21 -7.00 -12.01 32.39
C PHE A 21 -8.30 -11.76 31.62
N VAL A 22 -9.05 -10.76 32.05
CA VAL A 22 -10.14 -10.20 31.25
C VAL A 22 -9.49 -9.37 30.14
N PHE A 23 -9.40 -9.93 28.94
CA PHE A 23 -9.15 -9.14 27.74
C PHE A 23 -10.40 -8.31 27.46
N VAL A 24 -10.38 -7.04 27.87
CA VAL A 24 -11.36 -6.06 27.40
C VAL A 24 -10.97 -5.74 25.96
N ALA A 25 -11.62 -6.41 25.00
CA ALA A 25 -11.57 -5.98 23.61
C ALA A 25 -12.17 -4.57 23.55
N GLN A 26 -11.34 -3.56 23.29
CA GLN A 26 -11.84 -2.24 22.94
C GLN A 26 -12.62 -2.38 21.63
N VAL A 27 -13.94 -2.34 21.72
CA VAL A 27 -14.79 -2.23 20.54
C VAL A 27 -14.55 -0.84 19.95
N ALA A 28 -13.70 -0.76 18.93
CA ALA A 28 -13.56 0.46 18.15
C ALA A 28 -14.91 0.75 17.48
N PHE A 29 -15.53 1.86 17.87
CA PHE A 29 -16.72 2.37 17.20
C PHE A 29 -16.31 2.94 15.85
N ALA A 30 -17.13 2.69 14.83
CA ALA A 30 -16.98 3.33 13.52
C ALA A 30 -16.94 4.85 13.72
N LYS A 31 -15.88 5.48 13.21
CA LYS A 31 -15.73 6.95 13.24
C LYS A 31 -15.94 7.53 11.85
N GLU A 32 -16.23 8.82 11.82
CA GLU A 32 -16.15 9.61 10.60
C GLU A 32 -14.70 10.07 10.40
N VAL A 33 -14.15 9.81 9.22
CA VAL A 33 -12.79 10.20 8.83
C VAL A 33 -12.88 11.17 7.66
N LYS A 34 -12.47 12.42 7.90
CA LYS A 34 -12.48 13.47 6.87
C LYS A 34 -11.25 13.35 5.99
N VAL A 35 -11.47 13.29 4.68
CA VAL A 35 -10.43 13.20 3.66
C VAL A 35 -10.69 14.29 2.64
N LYS A 36 -9.68 15.15 2.41
CA LYS A 36 -9.78 16.23 1.44
C LYS A 36 -8.60 16.18 0.48
N PHE A 37 -8.90 16.12 -0.81
CA PHE A 37 -7.90 16.23 -1.87
C PHE A 37 -8.11 17.50 -2.70
N GLU A 38 -6.98 18.09 -3.10
CA GLU A 38 -6.93 19.17 -4.08
C GLU A 38 -6.26 18.63 -5.34
N VAL A 39 -6.91 18.79 -6.48
CA VAL A 39 -6.32 18.42 -7.76
C VAL A 39 -5.26 19.44 -8.17
N LYS A 40 -4.10 18.95 -8.61
CA LYS A 40 -3.04 19.79 -9.17
C LYS A 40 -2.59 19.25 -10.52
N GLU A 41 -2.71 20.09 -11.55
CA GLU A 41 -1.99 19.94 -12.82
C GLU A 41 -0.60 20.58 -12.66
N THR A 42 0.45 19.77 -12.60
CA THR A 42 1.79 20.25 -12.22
C THR A 42 2.91 19.39 -12.79
N GLU A 43 4.13 19.91 -12.77
CA GLU A 43 5.30 19.15 -13.15
C GLU A 43 5.82 18.34 -11.95
N VAL A 44 6.09 17.05 -12.17
CA VAL A 44 6.67 16.15 -11.16
C VAL A 44 7.95 15.51 -11.69
N VAL A 45 8.86 15.18 -10.78
CA VAL A 45 10.09 14.45 -11.11
C VAL A 45 9.77 12.95 -11.24
N ILE A 46 10.12 12.35 -12.37
CA ILE A 46 9.82 10.93 -12.68
C ILE A 46 11.05 10.01 -12.71
N ASP A 47 12.24 10.51 -12.42
CA ASP A 47 13.46 9.70 -12.30
C ASP A 47 14.41 10.30 -11.25
N ASN A 48 15.52 9.63 -10.98
CA ASN A 48 16.50 10.12 -10.01
C ASN A 48 17.43 11.21 -10.57
N LYS A 49 17.21 11.67 -11.82
CA LYS A 49 18.03 12.67 -12.52
C LYS A 49 17.33 14.03 -12.64
N GLY A 50 16.05 14.10 -12.27
CA GLY A 50 15.26 15.33 -12.30
C GLY A 50 14.47 15.54 -13.59
N THR A 51 14.19 14.50 -14.36
CA THR A 51 13.30 14.61 -15.53
C THR A 51 11.90 15.00 -15.08
N GLN A 52 11.40 16.10 -15.63
CA GLN A 52 10.07 16.62 -15.34
C GLN A 52 9.03 15.98 -16.25
N TYR A 53 7.84 15.73 -15.70
CA TYR A 53 6.67 15.25 -16.43
C TYR A 53 5.44 16.04 -16.05
N SER A 54 4.65 16.40 -17.07
CA SER A 54 3.41 17.13 -16.89
C SER A 54 2.32 16.21 -16.36
N ALA A 55 2.17 16.19 -15.04
CA ALA A 55 1.29 15.29 -14.32
C ALA A 55 -0.04 15.96 -13.93
N TRP A 56 -1.03 15.10 -13.68
CA TRP A 56 -2.24 15.44 -12.94
C TRP A 56 -2.25 14.63 -11.67
N THR A 57 -2.45 15.28 -10.53
CA THR A 57 -2.19 14.67 -9.23
C THR A 57 -3.27 15.02 -8.22
N TYR A 58 -3.39 14.19 -7.18
CA TYR A 58 -4.03 14.58 -5.93
C TYR A 58 -2.93 15.11 -4.99
N ASN A 59 -3.09 16.35 -4.53
CA ASN A 59 -2.19 17.06 -3.62
C ASN A 59 -0.75 17.27 -4.13
N GLY A 60 -0.49 17.20 -5.43
CA GLY A 60 0.80 17.56 -6.02
C GLY A 60 1.85 16.44 -6.06
N THR A 61 1.46 15.19 -5.77
CA THR A 61 2.40 14.07 -5.72
C THR A 61 1.88 12.85 -6.48
N ILE A 62 2.80 12.04 -7.00
CA ILE A 62 2.52 10.68 -7.51
C ILE A 62 3.22 9.67 -6.58
N PRO A 63 2.51 8.66 -6.05
CA PRO A 63 1.06 8.59 -5.94
C PRO A 63 0.53 9.72 -5.05
N GLY A 64 -0.79 9.92 -5.06
CA GLY A 64 -1.48 10.80 -4.14
C GLY A 64 -1.30 10.40 -2.65
N PRO A 65 -1.87 11.16 -1.70
CA PRO A 65 -1.77 10.84 -0.28
C PRO A 65 -2.32 9.46 0.06
N VAL A 66 -1.65 8.73 0.97
CA VAL A 66 -2.20 7.47 1.50
C VAL A 66 -3.40 7.79 2.39
N VAL A 67 -4.53 7.17 2.12
CA VAL A 67 -5.71 7.20 3.01
C VAL A 67 -5.66 5.95 3.87
N ARG A 68 -5.82 6.07 5.19
CA ARG A 68 -5.88 4.92 6.09
C ARG A 68 -7.05 5.06 7.04
N VAL A 69 -7.94 4.08 7.02
CA VAL A 69 -9.16 4.01 7.84
C VAL A 69 -9.31 2.60 8.41
N THR A 70 -10.25 2.42 9.34
CA THR A 70 -10.58 1.09 9.86
C THR A 70 -11.87 0.58 9.23
N GLU A 71 -11.98 -0.72 9.00
CA GLU A 71 -13.19 -1.37 8.53
C GLU A 71 -14.40 -0.95 9.38
N GLY A 72 -15.40 -0.40 8.71
CA GLY A 72 -16.62 0.13 9.31
C GLY A 72 -16.66 1.65 9.45
N ASP A 73 -15.52 2.35 9.35
CA ASP A 73 -15.47 3.82 9.34
C ASP A 73 -16.27 4.40 8.17
N VAL A 74 -16.77 5.62 8.37
CA VAL A 74 -17.37 6.45 7.32
C VAL A 74 -16.31 7.42 6.84
N VAL A 75 -15.97 7.35 5.56
CA VAL A 75 -15.08 8.32 4.91
C VAL A 75 -15.94 9.48 4.43
N ASP A 76 -15.65 10.67 4.94
CA ASP A 76 -16.25 11.93 4.55
C ASP A 76 -15.30 12.66 3.60
N PHE A 77 -15.56 12.57 2.29
CA PHE A 77 -14.61 12.92 1.25
C PHE A 77 -14.99 14.20 0.50
N GLU A 78 -14.00 15.08 0.33
CA GLU A 78 -14.09 16.28 -0.51
C GLU A 78 -12.96 16.29 -1.56
N LEU A 79 -13.33 16.40 -2.84
CA LEU A 79 -12.42 16.70 -3.94
C LEU A 79 -12.59 18.16 -4.36
N VAL A 80 -11.50 18.91 -4.40
CA VAL A 80 -11.46 20.28 -4.90
C VAL A 80 -10.70 20.31 -6.22
N ASN A 81 -11.30 20.88 -7.26
CA ASN A 81 -10.63 21.17 -8.53
C ASN A 81 -10.46 22.68 -8.68
N PRO A 82 -9.28 23.26 -8.38
CA PRO A 82 -9.01 24.69 -8.52
C PRO A 82 -9.34 25.26 -9.91
N GLU A 83 -9.76 26.53 -9.95
CA GLU A 83 -10.06 27.25 -11.21
C GLU A 83 -8.84 27.35 -12.14
N SER A 84 -7.63 27.26 -11.61
CA SER A 84 -6.38 27.27 -12.37
C SER A 84 -6.13 26.01 -13.20
N ASN A 85 -6.83 24.90 -12.92
CA ASN A 85 -6.72 23.67 -13.69
C ASN A 85 -7.51 23.78 -14.99
N GLN A 86 -7.14 22.96 -15.98
CA GLN A 86 -7.73 22.98 -17.31
C GLN A 86 -8.73 21.84 -17.52
N GLN A 87 -8.56 20.73 -16.82
CA GLN A 87 -9.36 19.53 -16.99
C GLN A 87 -10.41 19.37 -15.88
N SER A 88 -11.49 18.66 -16.21
CA SER A 88 -12.38 18.14 -15.19
C SER A 88 -11.79 16.86 -14.61
N HIS A 89 -12.02 16.63 -13.33
CA HIS A 89 -11.41 15.53 -12.58
C HIS A 89 -12.42 14.91 -11.63
N SER A 90 -12.35 13.62 -11.40
CA SER A 90 -13.14 12.90 -10.40
C SER A 90 -12.24 12.08 -9.50
N LEU A 91 -12.84 11.27 -8.62
CA LEU A 91 -12.11 10.28 -7.86
C LEU A 91 -13.04 9.07 -7.61
N ASP A 92 -12.53 7.90 -7.95
CA ASP A 92 -13.09 6.58 -7.66
C ASP A 92 -12.24 5.92 -6.56
N PHE A 93 -12.85 5.60 -5.43
CA PHE A 93 -12.26 4.71 -4.43
C PHE A 93 -12.77 3.29 -4.67
N HIS A 94 -11.87 2.34 -4.91
CA HIS A 94 -12.27 0.92 -5.02
C HIS A 94 -12.76 0.34 -3.67
N ALA A 95 -12.55 1.05 -2.57
CA ALA A 95 -13.13 0.75 -1.25
C ALA A 95 -14.58 1.25 -1.08
N ALA A 96 -15.10 2.04 -2.01
CA ALA A 96 -16.43 2.64 -1.95
C ALA A 96 -17.47 1.82 -2.71
N VAL A 97 -18.71 1.85 -2.21
CA VAL A 97 -19.89 1.29 -2.90
C VAL A 97 -20.93 2.41 -2.97
N VAL A 98 -20.90 3.15 -4.08
CA VAL A 98 -21.66 4.39 -4.33
C VAL A 98 -22.19 4.42 -5.77
N ASP A 99 -22.97 5.44 -6.15
CA ASP A 99 -23.46 5.60 -7.53
C ASP A 99 -22.41 6.29 -8.41
N VAL A 100 -21.96 5.59 -9.44
CA VAL A 100 -20.96 6.07 -10.39
C VAL A 100 -21.42 7.33 -11.15
N LEU A 101 -22.72 7.51 -11.35
CA LEU A 101 -23.26 8.66 -12.09
C LEU A 101 -23.47 9.90 -11.22
N ASN A 102 -23.41 9.75 -9.89
CA ASN A 102 -23.57 10.86 -8.95
C ASN A 102 -22.29 11.08 -8.15
N GLU A 103 -21.92 10.20 -7.23
CA GLU A 103 -20.78 10.43 -6.34
C GLU A 103 -19.45 10.52 -7.09
N LEU A 104 -19.31 9.79 -8.20
CA LEU A 104 -18.07 9.70 -8.98
C LEU A 104 -18.05 10.60 -10.23
N GLU A 105 -19.01 11.51 -10.37
CA GLU A 105 -19.05 12.45 -11.51
C GLU A 105 -17.85 13.42 -11.53
N ASP A 106 -17.55 13.94 -12.72
CA ASP A 106 -16.40 14.83 -12.92
C ASP A 106 -16.64 16.23 -12.36
N VAL A 107 -15.65 16.72 -11.62
CA VAL A 107 -15.59 18.06 -11.04
C VAL A 107 -14.88 19.00 -11.99
N ARG A 108 -15.58 20.03 -12.46
CA ARG A 108 -15.03 21.07 -13.33
C ARG A 108 -14.03 21.96 -12.58
N PRO A 109 -13.09 22.63 -13.28
CA PRO A 109 -12.28 23.68 -12.67
C PRO A 109 -13.14 24.72 -11.92
N GLY A 110 -12.68 25.14 -10.76
CA GLY A 110 -13.36 26.07 -9.86
C GLY A 110 -14.46 25.44 -8.98
N HIS A 111 -14.66 24.13 -9.03
CA HIS A 111 -15.72 23.43 -8.30
C HIS A 111 -15.15 22.39 -7.33
N SER A 112 -16.03 21.89 -6.45
CA SER A 112 -15.73 20.79 -5.53
C SER A 112 -16.84 19.75 -5.56
N LYS A 113 -16.52 18.50 -5.25
CA LYS A 113 -17.48 17.42 -5.02
C LYS A 113 -17.29 16.85 -3.62
N HIS A 114 -18.40 16.55 -2.99
CA HIS A 114 -18.47 15.97 -1.65
C HIS A 114 -19.33 14.72 -1.67
N PHE A 115 -18.85 13.64 -1.07
CA PHE A 115 -19.64 12.44 -0.83
C PHE A 115 -19.11 11.65 0.37
N THR A 116 -19.94 10.75 0.89
CA THR A 116 -19.55 9.86 1.99
C THR A 116 -19.67 8.41 1.56
N PHE A 117 -18.82 7.54 2.09
CA PHE A 117 -19.01 6.09 1.96
C PHE A 117 -18.53 5.36 3.20
N LYS A 118 -19.10 4.19 3.47
CA LYS A 118 -18.61 3.30 4.52
C LYS A 118 -17.53 2.38 3.97
N ALA A 119 -16.37 2.32 4.61
CA ALA A 119 -15.31 1.37 4.30
C ALA A 119 -15.73 -0.04 4.78
N LYS A 120 -16.51 -0.75 3.96
CA LYS A 120 -17.19 -2.01 4.36
C LYS A 120 -16.27 -3.22 4.44
N TYR A 121 -15.19 -3.24 3.66
CA TYR A 121 -14.31 -4.40 3.54
C TYR A 121 -12.88 -4.02 3.92
N PRO A 122 -12.18 -4.84 4.71
CA PRO A 122 -10.78 -4.62 5.01
C PRO A 122 -9.93 -4.99 3.80
N GLY A 123 -8.81 -4.30 3.62
CA GLY A 123 -7.97 -4.50 2.46
C GLY A 123 -7.06 -3.34 2.12
N VAL A 124 -6.48 -3.43 0.94
CA VAL A 124 -5.76 -2.34 0.29
C VAL A 124 -6.35 -2.15 -1.09
N PHE A 125 -6.75 -0.92 -1.38
CA PHE A 125 -7.48 -0.60 -2.60
C PHE A 125 -6.81 0.60 -3.27
N ILE A 126 -6.87 0.61 -4.59
CA ILE A 126 -6.53 1.79 -5.37
C ILE A 126 -7.64 2.84 -5.20
N TYR A 127 -7.26 4.11 -5.26
CA TYR A 127 -8.18 5.14 -5.73
C TYR A 127 -7.57 5.80 -6.96
N HIS A 128 -8.40 6.26 -7.89
CA HIS A 128 -7.94 6.93 -9.09
C HIS A 128 -8.99 7.85 -9.69
N CYS A 129 -8.61 8.69 -10.65
CA CYS A 129 -9.58 9.54 -11.36
C CYS A 129 -10.46 8.71 -12.29
N GLY A 130 -11.76 8.98 -12.30
CA GLY A 130 -12.77 8.33 -13.16
C GLY A 130 -13.15 9.15 -14.40
N ALA A 131 -12.56 10.33 -14.58
CA ALA A 131 -12.92 11.28 -15.63
C ALA A 131 -12.56 10.81 -17.03
N ALA A 132 -13.34 11.24 -18.02
CA ALA A 132 -13.08 10.90 -19.42
C ALA A 132 -11.88 11.70 -19.97
N THR A 133 -10.83 11.09 -20.51
CA THR A 133 -10.55 9.65 -20.73
C THR A 133 -9.74 9.05 -19.58
N MET A 134 -10.32 8.08 -18.85
CA MET A 134 -9.71 7.54 -17.60
C MET A 134 -8.26 7.09 -17.76
N ALA A 135 -7.93 6.41 -18.86
CA ALA A 135 -6.57 5.97 -19.15
C ALA A 135 -5.54 7.10 -19.06
N GLN A 136 -5.88 8.29 -19.59
CA GLN A 136 -5.00 9.46 -19.55
C GLN A 136 -4.86 10.01 -18.14
N HIS A 137 -5.95 10.08 -17.37
CA HIS A 137 -5.88 10.60 -16.01
C HIS A 137 -5.01 9.72 -15.10
N ILE A 138 -5.18 8.40 -15.20
CA ILE A 138 -4.37 7.44 -14.45
C ILE A 138 -2.91 7.51 -14.91
N ALA A 139 -2.64 7.49 -16.23
CA ALA A 139 -1.29 7.53 -16.78
C ALA A 139 -0.52 8.80 -16.40
N ARG A 140 -1.24 9.92 -16.23
CA ARG A 140 -0.66 11.20 -15.79
C ARG A 140 -0.47 11.32 -14.28
N GLY A 141 -0.80 10.29 -13.50
CA GLY A 141 -0.48 10.21 -12.07
C GLY A 141 -1.66 10.31 -11.11
N MET A 142 -2.91 10.34 -11.58
CA MET A 142 -4.08 10.46 -10.71
C MET A 142 -4.48 9.13 -10.09
N PHE A 143 -3.65 8.63 -9.19
CA PHE A 143 -3.91 7.42 -8.42
C PHE A 143 -3.25 7.47 -7.04
N GLY A 144 -3.72 6.62 -6.13
CA GLY A 144 -3.08 6.38 -4.85
C GLY A 144 -3.70 5.19 -4.12
N VAL A 145 -3.50 5.13 -2.81
CA VAL A 145 -3.84 3.96 -2.00
C VAL A 145 -4.76 4.34 -0.84
N ILE A 146 -5.84 3.56 -0.67
CA ILE A 146 -6.61 3.51 0.57
C ILE A 146 -6.38 2.16 1.27
N ILE A 147 -5.89 2.21 2.50
CA ILE A 147 -5.73 1.06 3.39
C ILE A 147 -6.91 1.03 4.35
N VAL A 148 -7.63 -0.09 4.39
CA VAL A 148 -8.73 -0.33 5.33
C VAL A 148 -8.28 -1.40 6.31
N ASP A 149 -7.84 -0.98 7.49
CA ASP A 149 -7.38 -1.88 8.55
C ASP A 149 -8.53 -2.79 9.01
N PRO A 150 -8.32 -4.11 9.18
CA PRO A 150 -9.36 -5.02 9.67
C PRO A 150 -9.86 -4.63 11.05
N LYS A 151 -11.18 -4.62 11.25
CA LYS A 151 -11.78 -4.28 12.55
C LYS A 151 -11.39 -5.29 13.64
N GLU A 152 -11.22 -6.55 13.24
CA GLU A 152 -10.81 -7.65 14.14
C GLU A 152 -9.34 -7.56 14.56
N GLY A 153 -8.56 -6.66 13.94
CA GLY A 153 -7.15 -6.47 14.24
C GLY A 153 -6.27 -7.62 13.74
N TYR A 154 -5.16 -7.85 14.43
CA TYR A 154 -4.17 -8.87 14.06
C TYR A 154 -4.56 -10.26 14.59
N SER A 155 -4.27 -11.28 13.80
CA SER A 155 -4.54 -12.68 14.10
C SER A 155 -3.33 -13.57 13.74
N ASN A 156 -3.42 -14.88 13.96
CA ASN A 156 -2.38 -15.81 13.54
C ASN A 156 -2.22 -15.85 12.02
N ASP A 157 -3.30 -15.63 11.27
CA ASP A 157 -3.31 -15.60 9.80
C ASP A 157 -3.03 -14.19 9.25
N PHE A 158 -3.26 -13.15 10.04
CA PHE A 158 -2.90 -11.76 9.72
C PHE A 158 -2.06 -11.15 10.86
N PRO A 159 -0.77 -11.49 10.94
CA PRO A 159 0.08 -11.12 12.04
C PRO A 159 0.43 -9.64 11.94
N LYS A 160 0.76 -9.05 13.09
CA LYS A 160 1.22 -7.66 13.14
C LYS A 160 2.54 -7.53 12.37
N PRO A 161 2.65 -6.62 11.40
CA PRO A 161 3.93 -6.33 10.76
C PRO A 161 4.81 -5.48 11.69
N ASP A 162 6.12 -5.70 11.60
CA ASP A 162 7.11 -4.85 12.26
C ASP A 162 7.33 -3.56 11.45
N ARG A 163 7.22 -3.66 10.12
CA ARG A 163 7.29 -2.55 9.16
C ARG A 163 6.26 -2.68 8.05
N GLU A 164 5.84 -1.54 7.55
CA GLU A 164 4.83 -1.37 6.52
C GLU A 164 5.38 -0.47 5.41
N TYR A 165 5.27 -0.86 4.14
CA TYR A 165 5.64 -0.03 3.00
C TYR A 165 4.56 -0.02 1.94
N VAL A 166 4.32 1.13 1.31
CA VAL A 166 3.42 1.28 0.17
C VAL A 166 4.24 1.34 -1.11
N LEU A 167 3.92 0.49 -2.07
CA LEU A 167 4.49 0.49 -3.41
C LEU A 167 3.36 0.55 -4.44
N VAL A 168 3.38 1.56 -5.31
CA VAL A 168 2.41 1.73 -6.38
C VAL A 168 3.16 1.70 -7.71
N GLN A 169 2.87 0.71 -8.54
CA GLN A 169 3.46 0.62 -9.88
C GLN A 169 2.56 1.27 -10.93
N SER A 170 3.15 2.00 -11.86
CA SER A 170 2.44 2.61 -12.99
C SER A 170 3.27 2.59 -14.29
N GLN A 171 2.59 2.67 -15.42
CA GLN A 171 3.21 2.80 -16.74
C GLN A 171 3.48 4.27 -17.06
N TYR A 172 4.67 4.57 -17.56
CA TYR A 172 5.05 5.91 -18.02
C TYR A 172 4.93 6.03 -19.53
N PHE A 173 4.15 7.01 -19.98
CA PHE A 173 3.98 7.41 -21.37
C PHE A 173 4.59 8.81 -21.57
N PRO A 174 5.67 8.95 -22.37
CA PRO A 174 6.33 10.24 -22.57
C PRO A 174 5.41 11.31 -23.16
N ASP A 175 4.57 10.93 -24.12
CA ASP A 175 3.52 11.82 -24.63
C ASP A 175 2.27 11.69 -23.74
N ALA A 176 2.14 12.60 -22.78
CA ALA A 176 0.99 12.68 -21.89
C ALA A 176 -0.33 13.02 -22.62
N GLY A 177 -0.26 13.46 -23.88
CA GLY A 177 -1.39 13.82 -24.72
C GLY A 177 -1.92 12.70 -25.61
N ASP A 178 -1.11 11.67 -25.92
CA ASP A 178 -1.50 10.55 -26.79
C ASP A 178 -2.36 9.52 -26.02
N LYS A 179 -3.65 9.82 -25.91
CA LYS A 179 -4.65 8.96 -25.25
C LYS A 179 -4.79 7.61 -25.95
N ASP A 180 -4.64 7.59 -27.27
CA ASP A 180 -4.78 6.38 -28.08
C ASP A 180 -3.62 5.42 -27.78
N ALA A 181 -2.39 5.94 -27.66
CA ALA A 181 -1.25 5.13 -27.24
C ALA A 181 -1.46 4.48 -25.87
N MET A 182 -2.04 5.23 -24.93
CA MET A 182 -2.37 4.73 -23.59
C MET A 182 -3.41 3.62 -23.63
N ILE A 183 -4.48 3.78 -24.43
CA ILE A 183 -5.56 2.78 -24.55
C ILE A 183 -5.09 1.52 -25.28
N GLU A 184 -4.31 1.69 -26.35
CA GLU A 184 -3.77 0.59 -27.17
C GLU A 184 -2.53 -0.07 -26.55
N ASN A 185 -2.08 0.43 -25.40
CA ASN A 185 -0.90 -0.04 -24.67
C ASN A 185 0.40 0.00 -25.49
N ARG A 186 0.55 1.02 -26.34
CA ARG A 186 1.77 1.26 -27.14
C ARG A 186 2.57 2.44 -26.57
N ASP A 187 3.84 2.51 -26.93
CA ASP A 187 4.72 3.67 -26.67
C ASP A 187 4.96 4.07 -25.20
N TRP A 188 4.56 3.24 -24.23
CA TRP A 188 5.07 3.36 -22.86
C TRP A 188 6.56 2.98 -22.82
N THR A 189 7.35 3.77 -22.11
CA THR A 189 8.82 3.65 -22.12
C THR A 189 9.41 3.27 -20.78
N ALA A 190 8.70 3.53 -19.68
CA ALA A 190 9.18 3.22 -18.34
C ALA A 190 8.10 2.62 -17.43
N SER A 191 8.53 2.00 -16.34
CA SER A 191 7.67 1.58 -15.24
C SER A 191 8.11 2.32 -13.98
N LEU A 192 7.18 3.02 -13.35
CA LEU A 192 7.44 3.86 -12.18
C LEU A 192 7.03 3.09 -10.94
N ILE A 193 7.87 3.09 -9.91
CA ILE A 193 7.47 2.72 -8.55
C ILE A 193 7.35 4.00 -7.74
N ASN A 194 6.17 4.24 -7.19
CA ASN A 194 5.83 5.46 -6.47
C ASN A 194 6.23 6.75 -7.23
N GLY A 195 5.96 6.76 -8.54
CA GLY A 195 6.16 7.93 -9.40
C GLY A 195 7.55 8.10 -10.01
N LYS A 196 8.56 7.27 -9.66
CA LYS A 196 9.90 7.36 -10.27
C LYS A 196 10.41 6.05 -10.87
N ILE A 197 11.19 6.16 -11.95
CA ILE A 197 11.97 5.08 -12.56
C ILE A 197 13.07 4.68 -11.57
N PHE A 198 13.22 3.38 -11.26
CA PHE A 198 14.25 2.87 -10.33
C PHE A 198 14.30 3.64 -8.99
N HIS A 199 13.12 4.03 -8.48
CA HIS A 199 13.00 4.91 -7.31
C HIS A 199 13.79 4.40 -6.09
N TYR A 200 13.79 3.09 -5.89
CA TYR A 200 14.37 2.44 -4.72
C TYR A 200 15.51 1.47 -5.08
N ASP A 201 16.22 1.74 -6.18
CA ASP A 201 17.19 0.80 -6.74
C ASP A 201 18.57 1.44 -7.03
N PRO A 202 19.39 1.63 -5.98
CA PRO A 202 20.77 2.10 -6.12
C PRO A 202 21.71 1.12 -6.82
N VAL A 203 21.27 -0.12 -7.12
CA VAL A 203 22.10 -1.09 -7.86
C VAL A 203 22.07 -0.82 -9.35
N HIS A 204 20.93 -0.39 -9.89
CA HIS A 204 20.77 -0.11 -11.32
C HIS A 204 20.73 1.39 -11.66
N ASP A 205 20.52 2.27 -10.68
CA ASP A 205 20.64 3.72 -10.83
C ASP A 205 21.45 4.33 -9.68
N GLU A 206 22.67 4.77 -9.98
CA GLU A 206 23.58 5.39 -9.01
C GLU A 206 23.02 6.68 -8.37
N ASN A 207 22.01 7.30 -8.98
CA ASN A 207 21.36 8.49 -8.44
C ASN A 207 20.20 8.15 -7.48
N ALA A 208 19.78 6.89 -7.40
CA ALA A 208 18.76 6.46 -6.45
C ALA A 208 19.31 6.54 -5.02
N THR A 209 18.64 7.33 -4.18
CA THR A 209 19.08 7.58 -2.78
C THR A 209 18.24 6.85 -1.74
N LEU A 210 17.15 6.20 -2.16
CA LEU A 210 16.20 5.53 -1.29
C LEU A 210 16.25 4.01 -1.46
N THR A 211 15.96 3.30 -0.38
CA THR A 211 15.68 1.85 -0.35
C THR A 211 14.65 1.60 0.75
N LEU A 212 13.92 0.49 0.66
CA LEU A 212 13.18 -0.02 1.81
C LEU A 212 14.17 -0.66 2.79
N GLN A 213 13.84 -0.69 4.09
CA GLN A 213 14.76 -1.17 5.12
C GLN A 213 14.06 -2.05 6.16
N SER A 214 14.79 -3.01 6.73
CA SER A 214 14.33 -3.84 7.85
C SER A 214 15.50 -4.41 8.65
N GLU A 215 15.24 -4.81 9.89
CA GLU A 215 16.14 -5.61 10.71
C GLU A 215 15.98 -7.10 10.38
N PRO A 216 17.04 -7.92 10.48
CA PRO A 216 16.93 -9.38 10.37
C PRO A 216 15.81 -9.95 11.24
N GLY A 217 14.95 -10.79 10.64
CA GLY A 217 13.82 -11.43 11.33
C GLY A 217 12.52 -10.62 11.40
N GLU A 218 12.53 -9.33 11.04
CA GLU A 218 11.31 -8.53 11.00
C GLU A 218 10.35 -9.00 9.90
N ARG A 219 9.05 -8.91 10.18
CA ARG A 219 7.99 -9.03 9.20
C ARG A 219 7.74 -7.69 8.54
N VAL A 220 8.04 -7.61 7.25
CA VAL A 220 7.78 -6.45 6.41
C VAL A 220 6.51 -6.69 5.60
N ARG A 221 5.50 -5.86 5.77
CA ARG A 221 4.27 -5.85 4.96
C ARG A 221 4.36 -4.81 3.86
N ILE A 222 4.19 -5.25 2.63
CA ILE A 222 4.07 -4.42 1.44
C ILE A 222 2.59 -4.26 1.09
N TYR A 223 2.11 -3.03 1.10
CA TYR A 223 0.85 -2.62 0.49
C TYR A 223 1.14 -2.28 -0.97
N PHE A 224 0.92 -3.24 -1.87
CA PHE A 224 1.20 -3.05 -3.29
C PHE A 224 -0.07 -2.67 -4.03
N VAL A 225 -0.01 -1.66 -4.91
CA VAL A 225 -1.09 -1.32 -5.84
C VAL A 225 -0.56 -1.31 -7.26
N ASN A 226 -1.26 -2.03 -8.15
CA ASN A 226 -1.03 -1.97 -9.58
C ASN A 226 -1.91 -0.86 -10.20
N ALA A 227 -1.30 0.30 -10.47
CA ALA A 227 -1.88 1.43 -11.18
C ALA A 227 -1.42 1.50 -12.65
N ASN A 228 -0.89 0.40 -13.22
CA ASN A 228 -0.73 0.29 -14.67
C ASN A 228 -2.08 0.43 -15.36
N ILE A 229 -2.09 0.89 -16.61
CA ILE A 229 -3.32 1.05 -17.40
C ILE A 229 -3.79 -0.30 -17.95
N ASN A 230 -2.85 -1.08 -18.48
CA ASN A 230 -3.18 -2.27 -19.28
C ASN A 230 -2.49 -3.54 -18.79
N MET A 231 -1.43 -3.43 -17.98
CA MET A 231 -0.57 -4.56 -17.66
C MET A 231 -0.75 -5.07 -16.22
N PRO A 232 -0.94 -6.39 -16.02
CA PRO A 232 -0.80 -6.98 -14.70
C PRO A 232 0.65 -6.88 -14.23
N VAL A 233 0.86 -7.04 -12.92
CA VAL A 233 2.20 -7.10 -12.30
C VAL A 233 2.48 -8.52 -11.85
N ALA A 234 3.63 -9.07 -12.22
CA ALA A 234 4.10 -10.37 -11.75
C ALA A 234 5.06 -10.17 -10.57
N LEU A 235 4.54 -9.83 -9.39
CA LEU A 235 5.34 -9.34 -8.27
C LEU A 235 6.16 -10.46 -7.60
N HIS A 236 7.48 -10.32 -7.61
CA HIS A 236 8.43 -11.33 -7.11
C HIS A 236 9.52 -10.69 -6.24
N PRO A 237 9.87 -11.25 -5.07
CA PRO A 237 11.02 -10.82 -4.28
C PRO A 237 12.22 -11.72 -4.61
N ILE A 238 13.12 -11.25 -5.48
CA ILE A 238 14.38 -11.94 -5.78
C ILE A 238 15.14 -12.20 -4.47
N ALA A 239 15.72 -13.40 -4.36
CA ALA A 239 16.39 -13.90 -3.15
C ALA A 239 15.48 -14.01 -1.91
N GLY A 240 14.17 -14.13 -2.12
CA GLY A 240 13.19 -14.28 -1.06
C GLY A 240 11.98 -15.10 -1.50
N ILE A 241 10.94 -15.06 -0.68
CA ILE A 241 9.62 -15.63 -0.95
C ILE A 241 8.59 -14.75 -0.24
N TRP A 242 7.38 -14.62 -0.79
CA TRP A 242 6.28 -14.03 -0.03
C TRP A 242 5.83 -15.04 1.03
N ASP A 243 6.12 -14.73 2.31
CA ASP A 243 5.67 -15.55 3.44
C ASP A 243 4.15 -15.66 3.40
N ARG A 244 3.47 -14.52 3.17
CA ARG A 244 2.02 -14.44 2.99
C ARG A 244 1.64 -13.46 1.90
N VAL A 245 0.55 -13.77 1.22
CA VAL A 245 -0.11 -12.86 0.27
C VAL A 245 -1.58 -12.81 0.63
N TYR A 246 -2.12 -11.61 0.84
CA TYR A 246 -3.53 -11.38 1.10
C TYR A 246 -4.14 -10.74 -0.14
N VAL A 247 -4.94 -11.51 -0.88
CA VAL A 247 -5.60 -11.01 -2.10
C VAL A 247 -6.63 -9.95 -1.72
N ASN A 248 -6.57 -8.81 -2.40
CA ASN A 248 -7.24 -7.55 -2.07
C ASN A 248 -6.87 -6.95 -0.70
N GLY A 249 -5.78 -7.45 -0.09
CA GLY A 249 -5.40 -7.14 1.29
C GLY A 249 -6.34 -7.72 2.35
N ASN A 250 -7.31 -8.55 1.96
CA ASN A 250 -8.28 -9.08 2.91
C ASN A 250 -7.67 -10.26 3.69
N PRO A 251 -7.63 -10.23 5.04
CA PRO A 251 -7.10 -11.32 5.87
C PRO A 251 -7.68 -12.70 5.57
N LYS A 252 -8.91 -12.77 5.06
CA LYS A 252 -9.59 -14.04 4.74
C LYS A 252 -9.10 -14.69 3.45
N ASN A 253 -8.38 -13.95 2.61
CA ASN A 253 -7.90 -14.40 1.29
C ASN A 253 -6.39 -14.62 1.30
N VAL A 254 -5.88 -15.33 2.32
CA VAL A 254 -4.45 -15.52 2.54
C VAL A 254 -3.91 -16.74 1.78
N LEU A 255 -2.77 -16.54 1.14
CA LEU A 255 -1.92 -17.57 0.54
C LEU A 255 -0.58 -17.58 1.28
N TYR A 256 0.12 -18.72 1.28
CA TYR A 256 1.37 -18.91 2.02
C TYR A 256 2.48 -19.40 1.09
N GLY A 257 3.72 -18.92 1.28
CA GLY A 257 4.90 -19.38 0.54
C GLY A 257 4.80 -19.16 -0.98
N VAL A 258 4.38 -17.96 -1.39
CA VAL A 258 4.14 -17.63 -2.80
C VAL A 258 5.43 -17.13 -3.46
N GLN A 259 5.83 -17.76 -4.57
CA GLN A 259 7.02 -17.36 -5.32
C GLN A 259 6.84 -16.01 -6.05
N THR A 260 5.75 -15.89 -6.81
CA THR A 260 5.42 -14.75 -7.66
C THR A 260 3.92 -14.62 -7.62
N HIS A 261 3.43 -13.41 -7.38
CA HIS A 261 2.01 -13.13 -7.26
C HIS A 261 1.55 -12.22 -8.39
N ASN A 262 0.48 -12.60 -9.08
CA ASN A 262 -0.06 -11.83 -10.18
C ASN A 262 -1.11 -10.83 -9.67
N ILE A 263 -0.82 -9.54 -9.80
CA ILE A 263 -1.69 -8.45 -9.36
C ILE A 263 -2.34 -7.83 -10.59
N ALA A 264 -3.66 -7.98 -10.70
CA ALA A 264 -4.43 -7.44 -11.82
C ALA A 264 -4.34 -5.91 -11.90
N VAL A 265 -4.69 -5.34 -13.05
CA VAL A 265 -4.81 -3.90 -13.23
C VAL A 265 -5.81 -3.33 -12.22
N ALA A 266 -5.51 -2.13 -11.70
CA ALA A 266 -6.34 -1.42 -10.73
C ALA A 266 -6.68 -2.27 -9.49
N THR A 267 -5.70 -3.05 -9.01
CA THR A 267 -5.85 -3.93 -7.84
C THR A 267 -4.76 -3.62 -6.81
N GLY A 268 -5.13 -3.68 -5.53
CA GLY A 268 -4.16 -3.68 -4.43
C GLY A 268 -4.11 -5.03 -3.73
N ASP A 269 -2.92 -5.48 -3.32
CA ASP A 269 -2.71 -6.68 -2.49
C ASP A 269 -1.75 -6.37 -1.33
N MET A 270 -1.85 -7.12 -0.23
CA MET A 270 -0.86 -7.07 0.85
C MET A 270 0.06 -8.28 0.76
N LEU A 271 1.37 -8.07 0.88
CA LEU A 271 2.35 -9.15 0.82
C LEU A 271 3.32 -9.03 2.00
N ASP A 272 3.50 -10.10 2.75
CA ASP A 272 4.47 -10.17 3.84
C ASP A 272 5.74 -10.88 3.35
N ILE A 273 6.90 -10.31 3.69
CA ILE A 273 8.21 -10.96 3.58
C ILE A 273 8.86 -11.00 4.97
N VAL A 274 9.54 -12.11 5.27
CA VAL A 274 10.27 -12.31 6.52
C VAL A 274 11.68 -12.77 6.18
N SER A 275 12.66 -11.92 6.46
CA SER A 275 14.08 -12.23 6.27
C SER A 275 14.62 -13.14 7.39
N PRO A 276 15.67 -13.93 7.15
CA PRO A 276 16.36 -14.68 8.21
C PRO A 276 16.77 -13.78 9.38
N ALA A 277 16.63 -14.28 10.61
CA ALA A 277 16.91 -13.51 11.83
C ALA A 277 18.40 -13.54 12.24
N ASP A 278 19.17 -14.50 11.73
CA ASP A 278 20.54 -14.77 12.15
C ASP A 278 21.60 -14.04 11.33
N ARG A 279 21.22 -13.41 10.20
CA ARG A 279 22.15 -12.70 9.31
C ARG A 279 21.45 -11.65 8.44
N PRO A 280 22.18 -10.62 7.97
CA PRO A 280 21.69 -9.72 6.94
C PRO A 280 21.37 -10.46 5.64
N THR A 281 20.31 -10.01 4.97
CA THR A 281 19.93 -10.43 3.61
C THR A 281 19.44 -9.22 2.84
N ASN A 282 19.33 -9.27 1.51
CA ASN A 282 18.67 -8.19 0.76
C ASN A 282 17.77 -8.83 -0.27
N ASN A 283 16.69 -8.13 -0.61
CA ASN A 283 15.75 -8.57 -1.63
C ASN A 283 15.59 -7.48 -2.70
N ALA A 284 15.44 -7.91 -3.94
CA ALA A 284 14.97 -7.03 -5.01
C ALA A 284 13.52 -7.43 -5.34
N ILE A 285 12.57 -6.58 -4.95
CA ILE A 285 11.16 -6.73 -5.27
C ILE A 285 10.95 -6.19 -6.68
N VAL A 286 10.48 -7.04 -7.59
CA VAL A 286 10.38 -6.72 -9.02
C VAL A 286 9.02 -7.07 -9.60
N ASP A 287 8.60 -6.34 -10.63
CA ASP A 287 7.66 -6.89 -11.60
C ASP A 287 8.41 -7.84 -12.54
N HIS A 288 8.19 -9.14 -12.39
CA HIS A 288 8.87 -10.17 -13.16
C HIS A 288 8.43 -10.22 -14.63
N THR A 289 7.47 -9.39 -15.04
CA THR A 289 7.34 -9.00 -16.45
C THR A 289 8.61 -8.25 -16.84
N MET A 290 9.62 -8.95 -17.37
CA MET A 290 10.99 -8.41 -17.47
C MET A 290 11.11 -7.07 -18.20
N SER A 291 10.21 -6.78 -19.13
CA SER A 291 10.13 -5.45 -19.74
C SER A 291 9.87 -4.34 -18.72
N ALA A 292 9.02 -4.55 -17.73
CA ALA A 292 8.74 -3.61 -16.65
C ALA A 292 9.92 -3.48 -15.67
N ALA A 293 10.50 -4.60 -15.21
CA ALA A 293 11.68 -4.58 -14.34
C ALA A 293 12.84 -3.78 -14.97
N MET A 294 13.20 -4.09 -16.21
CA MET A 294 14.30 -3.40 -16.93
C MET A 294 13.97 -1.96 -17.32
N ARG A 295 12.72 -1.52 -17.11
CA ARG A 295 12.22 -0.17 -17.36
C ARG A 295 11.95 0.62 -16.08
N GLY A 296 12.31 0.10 -14.91
CA GLY A 296 12.26 0.85 -13.64
C GLY A 296 11.54 0.16 -12.49
N ALA A 297 10.84 -0.96 -12.72
CA ALA A 297 10.06 -1.65 -11.69
C ALA A 297 10.90 -2.60 -10.81
N ILE A 298 11.94 -2.05 -10.16
CA ILE A 298 12.77 -2.76 -9.18
C ILE A 298 12.83 -1.92 -7.90
N THR A 299 12.70 -2.58 -6.76
CA THR A 299 12.76 -1.97 -5.42
C THR A 299 13.62 -2.82 -4.51
N LEU A 300 14.67 -2.23 -3.93
CA LEU A 300 15.50 -2.93 -2.95
C LEU A 300 14.90 -2.82 -1.55
N LEU A 301 14.79 -3.97 -0.88
CA LEU A 301 14.61 -4.10 0.55
C LEU A 301 15.94 -4.52 1.17
N MET A 302 16.55 -3.57 1.88
CA MET A 302 17.81 -3.77 2.59
C MET A 302 17.52 -4.34 3.97
N ASN A 303 17.92 -5.58 4.24
CA ASN A 303 17.74 -6.22 5.54
C ASN A 303 19.07 -6.29 6.29
N ALA A 304 19.27 -5.36 7.21
CA ALA A 304 20.54 -5.14 7.90
C ALA A 304 20.36 -4.64 9.34
N PRO A 305 21.31 -4.90 10.25
CA PRO A 305 21.31 -4.36 11.59
C PRO A 305 21.38 -2.82 11.63
N GLY A 306 20.68 -2.21 12.57
CA GLY A 306 20.79 -0.79 12.88
C GLY A 306 20.09 0.13 11.88
N VAL A 307 19.02 -0.34 11.24
CA VAL A 307 18.20 0.48 10.34
C VAL A 307 17.40 1.52 11.14
N ASP A 308 17.04 2.63 10.49
CA ASP A 308 16.24 3.69 11.14
C ASP A 308 14.94 3.08 11.70
N PRO A 309 14.70 3.15 13.02
CA PRO A 309 13.55 2.50 13.67
C PRO A 309 12.20 3.11 13.26
N THR A 310 12.22 4.28 12.61
CA THR A 310 11.03 5.00 12.12
C THR A 310 10.62 4.61 10.69
N LEU A 311 11.54 4.04 9.89
CA LEU A 311 11.23 3.64 8.51
C LEU A 311 10.19 2.52 8.49
N GLY A 312 9.20 2.67 7.60
CA GLY A 312 8.09 1.72 7.49
C GLY A 312 7.12 1.76 8.66
N LYS A 313 7.03 2.91 9.36
CA LYS A 313 6.08 3.12 10.46
C LYS A 313 5.44 4.50 10.34
N GLY A 314 4.21 4.63 10.85
CA GLY A 314 3.50 5.91 10.89
C GLY A 314 3.28 6.48 9.49
N ASP A 315 3.75 7.70 9.26
CA ASP A 315 3.70 8.40 7.97
C ASP A 315 4.82 7.98 7.01
N LYS A 316 5.87 7.30 7.49
CA LYS A 316 7.01 6.81 6.69
C LYS A 316 6.79 5.44 6.05
N ILE A 317 5.54 5.10 5.74
CA ILE A 317 5.20 3.89 4.98
C ILE A 317 5.28 4.13 3.47
N LEU A 318 5.07 5.36 3.01
CA LEU A 318 5.30 5.77 1.62
C LEU A 318 6.52 6.70 1.59
N LEU A 319 7.65 6.19 1.10
CA LEU A 319 8.88 6.97 0.95
C LEU A 319 8.81 7.82 -0.33
N ARG A 320 9.11 9.12 -0.28
CA ARG A 320 8.97 10.05 -1.42
C ARG A 320 10.32 10.59 -1.89
#